data_AF-A0A6J1QAH4-F1
#
_entry.id   AF-A0A6J1QAH4-F1
#
_cell.length_a   1.000
_cell.length_b   1.000
_cell.length_c   1.000
_cell.angle_alpha   90.00
_cell.angle_beta   90.00
_cell.angle_gamma   90.00
#
_symmetry.space_group_name_H-M   'P 1'
#
loop_
_entity.id
_entity.type
_entity.pdbx_description
1 polymer ?
#
loop_
_entity_poly.entity_id
_entity_poly.type
_entity_poly.pdbx_seq_one_letter_code
_entity_poly.pdbx_strand_id
1 'polypeptide(L)'
;MFTSSLRESAQNEIELMDVDGDALWALVLYCYTGCIELQEDSVETLLATACLLQLNPVIKACCQFLVKQLHPSNCLGIRMFADTQGCSELLEYAHAYTTKHFMEVTKNQEFLLLSANEVAKLLESEDLNVPSEETIFHVRQLFVERTNLYEILRRR
;
A
#
# COMPACT_ATOMS: atom_id res chain seq x y z
N MET A 1 -6.28 -25.65 -6.48
CA MET A 1 -5.22 -25.80 -7.49
C MET A 1 -4.88 -27.28 -7.68
N PHE A 2 -4.20 -27.94 -6.73
CA PHE A 2 -3.73 -29.32 -6.90
C PHE A 2 -4.74 -30.42 -6.54
N THR A 3 -5.76 -30.12 -5.74
CA THR A 3 -6.76 -31.09 -5.24
C THR A 3 -8.11 -31.01 -5.96
N SER A 4 -8.21 -30.15 -6.98
CA SER A 4 -9.44 -29.85 -7.71
C SER A 4 -9.42 -30.44 -9.12
N SER A 5 -10.58 -30.62 -9.76
CA SER A 5 -10.70 -31.04 -11.17
C SER A 5 -10.28 -29.98 -12.20
N LEU A 6 -9.46 -29.01 -11.79
CA LEU A 6 -8.91 -27.98 -12.65
C LEU A 6 -7.71 -28.52 -13.44
N ARG A 7 -7.34 -27.87 -14.54
CA ARG A 7 -6.28 -28.35 -15.46
C ARG A 7 -4.95 -28.55 -14.73
N GLU A 8 -4.66 -27.68 -13.79
CA GLU A 8 -3.43 -27.61 -13.01
C GLU A 8 -3.20 -28.85 -12.15
N SER A 9 -4.25 -29.59 -11.77
CA SER A 9 -4.08 -30.81 -10.97
C SER A 9 -3.49 -31.99 -11.75
N ALA A 10 -3.55 -31.95 -13.08
CA ALA A 10 -2.98 -32.96 -13.96
C ALA A 10 -1.63 -32.54 -14.58
N GLN A 11 -1.12 -31.35 -14.23
CA GLN A 11 0.13 -30.81 -14.77
C GLN A 11 1.27 -30.98 -13.78
N ASN A 12 2.46 -31.36 -14.28
CA ASN A 12 3.68 -31.44 -13.48
C ASN A 12 4.37 -30.08 -13.29
N GLU A 13 4.03 -29.12 -14.15
CA GLU A 13 4.59 -27.77 -14.16
C GLU A 13 3.44 -26.78 -14.25
N ILE A 14 3.54 -25.69 -13.49
CA ILE A 14 2.55 -24.61 -13.49
C ILE A 14 3.27 -23.28 -13.58
N GLU A 15 2.76 -22.43 -14.47
CA GLU A 15 3.21 -21.06 -14.64
C GLU A 15 2.37 -20.15 -13.75
N LEU A 16 3.04 -19.37 -12.89
CA LEU A 16 2.43 -18.31 -12.11
C LEU A 16 2.73 -16.98 -12.80
N MET A 17 1.71 -16.37 -13.38
CA MET A 17 1.83 -15.05 -13.99
C MET A 17 1.83 -13.96 -12.92
N ASP A 18 2.51 -12.85 -13.20
CA ASP A 18 2.57 -11.66 -12.36
C ASP A 18 3.14 -11.90 -10.94
N VAL A 19 4.04 -12.88 -10.83
CA VAL A 19 4.75 -13.19 -9.59
C VAL A 19 6.24 -12.95 -9.76
N ASP A 20 6.83 -12.28 -8.79
CA ASP A 20 8.28 -12.12 -8.70
C ASP A 20 8.95 -13.43 -8.25
N GLY A 21 10.01 -13.83 -8.95
CA GLY A 21 10.69 -15.09 -8.72
C GLY A 21 11.37 -15.18 -7.35
N ASP A 22 11.96 -14.08 -6.88
CA ASP A 22 12.67 -14.02 -5.60
C ASP A 22 11.67 -14.06 -4.44
N ALA A 23 10.55 -13.33 -4.55
CA ALA A 23 9.45 -13.40 -3.59
C ALA A 23 8.85 -14.81 -3.50
N LEU A 24 8.60 -15.45 -4.65
CA LEU A 24 8.10 -16.82 -4.68
C LEU A 24 9.08 -17.79 -4.04
N TRP A 25 10.37 -17.67 -4.36
CA TRP A 25 11.41 -18.51 -3.78
C TRP A 25 11.49 -18.37 -2.26
N ALA A 26 11.42 -17.14 -1.74
CA ALA A 26 11.39 -16.88 -0.31
C ALA A 26 10.19 -17.53 0.38
N LEU A 27 9.00 -17.46 -0.25
CA LEU A 27 7.79 -18.09 0.28
C LEU A 27 7.85 -19.62 0.24
N VAL A 28 8.44 -20.21 -0.80
CA VAL A 28 8.70 -21.65 -0.86
C VAL A 28 9.65 -22.05 0.27
N LEU A 29 10.77 -21.33 0.45
CA LEU A 29 11.70 -21.60 1.53
C LEU A 29 11.03 -21.48 2.91
N TYR A 30 10.16 -20.49 3.09
CA TYR A 30 9.35 -20.35 4.30
C TYR A 30 8.46 -21.58 4.54
N CYS A 31 7.81 -22.14 3.52
CA CYS A 31 6.97 -23.34 3.67
C CYS A 31 7.76 -24.55 4.19
N TYR A 32 9.07 -24.65 3.91
CA TYR A 32 9.92 -25.74 4.39
C TYR A 32 10.61 -25.44 5.72
N THR A 33 10.93 -24.18 6.02
CA THR A 33 11.74 -23.80 7.19
C THR A 33 10.93 -23.18 8.32
N GLY A 34 9.78 -22.59 8.02
CA GLY A 34 9.00 -21.76 8.93
C GLY A 34 9.63 -20.38 9.20
N CYS A 35 10.73 -20.03 8.51
CA CYS A 35 11.44 -18.77 8.69
C CYS A 35 11.30 -17.90 7.44
N ILE A 36 11.08 -16.60 7.63
CA ILE A 36 11.04 -15.63 6.54
C ILE A 36 11.73 -14.35 6.96
N GLU A 37 12.55 -13.80 6.06
CA GLU A 37 13.24 -12.54 6.25
C GLU A 37 12.45 -11.44 5.52
N LEU A 38 12.24 -10.30 6.20
CA LEU A 38 11.52 -9.16 5.66
C LEU A 38 12.52 -8.01 5.44
N GLN A 39 12.55 -7.47 4.23
CA GLN A 39 13.41 -6.35 3.85
C GLN A 39 12.55 -5.23 3.27
N GLU A 40 12.96 -3.97 3.49
CA GLU A 40 12.16 -2.79 3.13
C GLU A 40 11.93 -2.66 1.63
N ASP A 41 12.88 -3.10 0.82
CA ASP A 41 12.86 -3.06 -0.63
C ASP A 41 12.02 -4.17 -1.29
N SER A 42 11.82 -5.30 -0.60
CA SER A 42 11.12 -6.48 -1.13
C SER A 42 9.80 -6.82 -0.44
N VAL A 43 9.49 -6.21 0.71
CA VAL A 43 8.31 -6.57 1.52
C VAL A 43 6.99 -6.37 0.79
N GLU A 44 6.87 -5.37 -0.07
CA GLU A 44 5.64 -5.11 -0.85
C GLU A 44 5.38 -6.24 -1.85
N THR A 45 6.40 -6.60 -2.64
CA THR A 45 6.35 -7.72 -3.59
C THR A 45 6.11 -9.05 -2.89
N LEU A 46 6.76 -9.26 -1.74
CA LEU A 46 6.57 -10.44 -0.91
C LEU A 46 5.14 -10.53 -0.37
N LEU A 47 4.58 -9.43 0.12
CA LEU A 47 3.20 -9.37 0.61
C LEU A 47 2.20 -9.64 -0.53
N ALA A 48 2.38 -9.03 -1.70
CA ALA A 48 1.52 -9.28 -2.86
C ALA A 48 1.52 -10.77 -3.26
N THR A 49 2.71 -11.39 -3.30
CA THR A 49 2.84 -12.82 -3.61
C THR A 49 2.24 -13.70 -2.51
N ALA A 50 2.42 -13.33 -1.24
CA ALA A 50 1.83 -14.04 -0.11
C ALA A 50 0.30 -13.96 -0.11
N CYS A 51 -0.27 -12.82 -0.52
CA CYS A 51 -1.72 -12.64 -0.73
C CYS A 51 -2.23 -13.55 -1.85
N LEU A 52 -1.54 -13.61 -2.98
CA LEU A 52 -1.89 -14.50 -4.10
C LEU A 52 -1.89 -15.98 -3.68
N LEU A 53 -0.88 -16.40 -2.93
CA LEU A 53 -0.74 -17.77 -2.42
C LEU A 53 -1.54 -18.06 -1.14
N GLN A 54 -2.24 -17.06 -0.60
CA GLN A 54 -3.06 -17.13 0.62
C GLN A 54 -2.29 -17.58 1.87
N LEU A 55 -1.02 -17.18 2.00
CA LEU A 55 -0.15 -17.50 3.13
C LEU A 55 -0.37 -16.52 4.30
N ASN A 56 -1.51 -16.66 4.97
CA ASN A 56 -1.95 -15.77 6.06
C ASN A 56 -0.91 -15.43 7.13
N PRO A 57 -0.07 -16.36 7.63
CA PRO A 57 0.96 -16.01 8.62
C PRO A 57 1.99 -15.02 8.08
N VAL A 58 2.39 -15.17 6.82
CA VAL A 58 3.34 -14.26 6.15
C VAL A 58 2.68 -12.92 5.88
N ILE A 59 1.44 -12.91 5.40
CA ILE A 59 0.65 -11.70 5.18
C ILE A 59 0.63 -10.85 6.46
N LYS A 60 0.32 -11.48 7.61
CA LYS A 60 0.32 -10.79 8.91
C LYS A 60 1.70 -10.24 9.30
N ALA A 61 2.76 -11.01 9.08
CA ALA A 61 4.12 -10.57 9.40
C ALA A 61 4.52 -9.35 8.53
N CYS A 62 4.26 -9.39 7.22
CA CYS A 62 4.52 -8.28 6.31
C CYS A 62 3.68 -7.04 6.67
N CYS A 63 2.38 -7.20 6.96
CA CYS A 63 1.54 -6.09 7.40
C CYS A 63 2.08 -5.45 8.68
N GLN A 64 2.46 -6.23 9.69
CA GLN A 64 3.06 -5.71 10.92
C GLN A 64 4.39 -4.99 10.69
N PHE A 65 5.19 -5.48 9.74
CA PHE A 65 6.42 -4.81 9.34
C PHE A 65 6.13 -3.45 8.70
N LEU A 66 5.19 -3.40 7.75
CA LEU A 66 4.78 -2.15 7.09
C LEU A 66 4.17 -1.13 8.06
N VAL A 67 3.36 -1.57 9.03
CA VAL A 67 2.82 -0.68 10.07
C VAL A 67 3.94 0.00 10.87
N LYS A 68 5.03 -0.70 11.16
CA LYS A 68 6.18 -0.12 11.88
C LYS A 68 6.99 0.87 11.03
N GLN A 69 6.88 0.77 9.71
CA GLN A 69 7.57 1.62 8.73
C GLN A 69 6.72 2.80 8.27
N LEU A 70 5.53 3.00 8.83
CA LEU A 70 4.67 4.13 8.50
C LEU A 70 5.36 5.46 8.83
N HIS A 71 5.47 6.29 7.80
CA HIS A 71 6.07 7.61 7.84
C HIS A 71 5.19 8.59 7.05
N PRO A 72 5.16 9.89 7.37
CA PRO A 72 4.31 10.85 6.66
C PRO A 72 4.60 10.96 5.16
N SER A 73 5.76 10.47 4.71
CA SER A 73 6.19 10.46 3.31
C SER A 73 5.87 9.19 2.54
N ASN A 74 5.44 8.10 3.20
CA ASN A 74 5.13 6.80 2.57
C ASN A 74 3.74 6.26 2.94
N CYS A 75 3.04 6.88 3.90
CA CYS A 75 1.79 6.35 4.43
C CYS A 75 0.66 6.32 3.41
N LEU A 76 0.68 7.21 2.41
CA LEU A 76 -0.31 7.22 1.34
C LEU A 76 -0.06 6.09 0.36
N GLY A 77 1.21 5.84 0.01
CA GLY A 77 1.61 4.68 -0.77
C GLY A 77 1.19 3.36 -0.12
N ILE A 78 1.55 3.18 1.16
CA ILE A 78 1.19 1.98 1.94
C ILE A 78 -0.33 1.81 2.04
N ARG A 79 -1.09 2.90 2.19
CA ARG A 79 -2.56 2.86 2.23
C ARG A 79 -3.15 2.37 0.90
N MET A 80 -2.71 2.93 -0.23
CA MET A 80 -3.18 2.49 -1.56
C MET A 80 -2.79 1.04 -1.86
N PHE A 81 -1.57 0.66 -1.46
CA PHE A 81 -1.09 -0.71 -1.58
C PHE A 81 -1.95 -1.67 -0.76
N ALA A 82 -2.28 -1.33 0.49
CA ALA A 82 -3.13 -2.15 1.35
C ALA A 82 -4.54 -2.33 0.78
N ASP A 83 -5.12 -1.28 0.18
CA ASP A 83 -6.42 -1.34 -0.50
C ASP A 83 -6.36 -2.30 -1.71
N THR A 84 -5.30 -2.20 -2.52
CA THR A 84 -5.08 -3.05 -3.70
C THR A 84 -4.92 -4.52 -3.33
N GLN A 85 -4.21 -4.82 -2.23
CA GLN A 85 -4.00 -6.19 -1.75
C GLN A 85 -5.17 -6.73 -0.90
N GLY A 86 -6.20 -5.92 -0.64
CA GLY A 86 -7.31 -6.30 0.23
C GLY A 86 -6.93 -6.50 1.70
N CYS A 87 -5.83 -5.90 2.15
CA CYS A 87 -5.33 -6.02 3.51
C CYS A 87 -5.99 -4.97 4.42
N SER A 88 -7.21 -5.26 4.91
CA SER A 88 -8.01 -4.31 5.70
C SER A 88 -7.32 -3.80 6.97
N GLU A 89 -6.62 -4.67 7.71
CA GLU A 89 -5.92 -4.28 8.94
C GLU A 89 -4.83 -3.25 8.66
N LEU A 90 -3.99 -3.48 7.63
CA LEU A 90 -2.95 -2.54 7.22
C LEU A 90 -3.56 -1.22 6.72
N LEU A 91 -4.67 -1.30 5.98
CA LEU A 91 -5.40 -0.14 5.48
C LEU A 91 -5.91 0.74 6.62
N GLU A 92 -6.49 0.15 7.67
CA GLU A 92 -6.97 0.86 8.86
C GLU A 92 -5.83 1.56 9.60
N TYR A 93 -4.70 0.87 9.83
CA TYR A 93 -3.54 1.48 10.48
C TYR A 93 -2.94 2.61 9.65
N ALA A 94 -2.79 2.43 8.34
CA ALA A 94 -2.27 3.46 7.44
C ALA A 94 -3.23 4.67 7.36
N HIS A 95 -4.55 4.43 7.35
CA HIS A 95 -5.55 5.48 7.39
C HIS A 95 -5.49 6.28 8.69
N ALA A 96 -5.50 5.60 9.85
CA ALA A 96 -5.42 6.26 11.16
C ALA A 96 -4.11 7.05 11.33
N TYR A 97 -3.00 6.55 10.79
CA TYR A 97 -1.74 7.29 10.76
C TYR A 97 -1.84 8.55 9.89
N THR A 98 -2.43 8.42 8.70
CA THR A 98 -2.61 9.52 7.75
C THR A 98 -3.48 10.63 8.34
N THR A 99 -4.60 10.29 8.97
CA THR A 99 -5.49 11.30 9.58
C THR A 99 -4.83 11.99 10.78
N LYS A 100 -4.07 11.25 11.60
CA LYS A 100 -3.34 11.80 12.74
C LYS A 100 -2.21 12.75 12.35
N HIS A 101 -1.47 12.43 11.29
CA HIS A 101 -0.31 13.19 10.82
C HIS A 101 -0.62 14.02 9.55
N PHE A 102 -1.89 14.29 9.28
CA PHE A 102 -2.36 14.90 8.02
C PHE A 102 -1.60 16.18 7.62
N MET A 103 -1.31 17.05 8.59
CA MET A 103 -0.55 18.30 8.37
C MET A 103 0.89 18.08 7.88
N GLU A 104 1.50 16.96 8.23
CA GLU A 104 2.83 16.57 7.74
C GLU A 104 2.72 15.89 6.38
N VAL A 105 1.73 15.02 6.21
CA VAL A 105 1.45 14.30 4.95
C VAL A 105 1.22 15.26 3.79
N THR A 106 0.43 16.32 3.99
CA THR A 106 0.14 17.34 2.97
C THR A 106 1.37 18.10 2.44
N LYS A 107 2.51 18.03 3.14
CA LYS A 107 3.78 18.65 2.71
C LYS A 107 4.63 17.72 1.86
N ASN A 108 4.34 16.42 1.85
CA ASN A 108 5.12 15.42 1.14
C ASN A 108 4.68 15.28 -0.32
N GLN A 109 5.59 14.76 -1.15
CA GLN A 109 5.34 14.59 -2.59
C GLN A 109 4.25 13.57 -2.90
N GLU A 110 4.10 12.52 -2.09
CA GLU A 110 3.04 11.52 -2.27
C GLU A 110 1.64 12.13 -2.30
N PHE A 111 1.41 13.19 -1.51
CA PHE A 111 0.12 13.88 -1.50
C PHE A 111 -0.20 14.54 -2.85
N LEU A 112 0.82 14.99 -3.59
CA LEU A 112 0.65 15.58 -4.92
C LEU A 112 0.42 14.54 -6.02
N LEU A 113 0.77 13.27 -5.75
CA LEU A 113 0.54 12.16 -6.67
C LEU A 113 -0.90 11.63 -6.60
N LEU A 114 -1.63 11.95 -5.52
CA LEU A 114 -3.02 11.55 -5.36
C LEU A 114 -3.92 12.22 -6.42
N SER A 115 -4.94 11.49 -6.84
CA SER A 115 -6.01 12.05 -7.67
C SER A 115 -6.90 12.99 -6.86
N ALA A 116 -7.57 13.92 -7.55
CA ALA A 116 -8.52 14.83 -6.91
C ALA A 116 -9.63 14.10 -6.13
N ASN A 117 -10.01 12.89 -6.58
CA ASN A 117 -11.03 12.08 -5.93
C ASN A 117 -10.50 11.46 -4.61
N GLU A 118 -9.25 11.01 -4.58
CA GLU A 118 -8.63 10.47 -3.37
C GLU A 118 -8.40 11.56 -2.32
N VAL A 119 -7.99 12.75 -2.76
CA VAL A 119 -7.88 13.91 -1.87
C VAL A 119 -9.25 14.30 -1.33
N ALA A 120 -10.29 14.33 -2.16
CA ALA A 120 -11.65 14.61 -1.70
C ALA A 120 -12.11 13.62 -0.62
N LYS A 121 -11.95 12.31 -0.86
CA LYS A 121 -12.26 11.27 0.14
C LYS A 121 -11.45 11.43 1.43
N LEU A 122 -10.18 11.84 1.33
CA LEU A 122 -9.34 12.06 2.49
C LEU A 122 -9.83 13.28 3.29
N LEU A 123 -10.22 14.36 2.61
CA LEU A 123 -10.75 15.59 3.20
C LEU A 123 -12.17 15.46 3.77
N GLU A 124 -12.95 14.50 3.29
CA GLU A 124 -14.28 14.16 3.81
C GLU A 124 -14.22 13.39 5.15
N SER A 125 -13.05 12.91 5.55
CA SER A 125 -12.90 12.17 6.81
C SER A 125 -13.08 13.09 8.02
N GLU A 126 -14.03 12.75 8.91
CA GLU A 126 -14.29 13.50 10.15
C GLU A 126 -13.16 13.35 11.18
N ASP A 127 -12.29 12.34 11.02
CA ASP A 127 -11.20 12.01 11.95
C ASP A 127 -9.89 12.76 11.65
N LEU A 128 -9.92 13.74 10.74
CA LEU A 128 -8.73 14.51 10.37
C LEU A 128 -8.22 15.35 11.55
N ASN A 129 -6.96 15.14 11.92
CA ASN A 129 -6.30 15.94 12.94
C ASN A 129 -5.81 17.27 12.33
N VAL A 130 -6.76 18.20 12.16
CA VAL A 130 -6.52 19.56 11.65
C VAL A 130 -6.91 20.61 12.71
N PRO A 131 -6.21 21.76 12.77
CA PRO A 131 -6.51 22.78 13.76
C PRO A 131 -7.81 23.55 13.47
N SER A 132 -8.26 23.60 12.22
CA SER A 132 -9.50 24.28 11.81
C SER A 132 -9.95 23.83 10.41
N GLU A 133 -11.23 23.99 10.09
CA GLU A 133 -11.76 23.80 8.72
C GLU A 133 -11.12 24.77 7.71
N GLU A 134 -10.69 25.95 8.16
CA GLU A 134 -9.92 26.89 7.31
C GLU A 134 -8.63 26.25 6.77
N THR A 135 -8.04 25.34 7.55
CA THR A 135 -6.83 24.60 7.14
C THR A 135 -7.14 23.60 6.04
N ILE A 136 -8.30 22.93 6.10
CA ILE A 136 -8.78 22.04 5.03
C ILE A 136 -8.97 22.84 3.73
N PHE A 137 -9.57 24.02 3.82
CA PHE A 137 -9.75 24.90 2.66
C PHE A 137 -8.39 25.31 2.05
N HIS A 138 -7.43 25.68 2.90
CA HIS A 138 -6.10 26.05 2.45
C HIS A 138 -5.34 24.88 1.79
N VAL A 139 -5.41 23.69 2.38
CA VAL A 139 -4.82 22.47 1.79
C VAL A 139 -5.43 22.16 0.43
N ARG A 140 -6.75 22.30 0.29
CA ARG A 140 -7.44 22.11 -1.00
C ARG A 140 -6.96 23.11 -2.05
N GLN A 141 -6.82 24.39 -1.68
CA GLN A 141 -6.32 25.41 -2.59
C GLN A 141 -4.86 25.14 -3.00
N LEU A 142 -4.00 24.80 -2.03
CA LEU A 142 -2.60 24.45 -2.26
C LEU A 142 -2.47 23.23 -3.18
N PHE A 143 -3.33 22.22 -3.03
CA PHE A 143 -3.35 21.06 -3.91
C PHE A 143 -3.63 21.48 -5.36
N VAL A 144 -4.69 22.27 -5.60
CA VAL A 144 -5.06 22.74 -6.94
C VAL A 144 -3.94 23.59 -7.57
N GLU A 145 -3.35 24.51 -6.80
CA GLU A 145 -2.24 25.35 -7.27
C GLU A 145 -1.01 24.52 -7.65
N ARG A 146 -0.64 23.55 -6.81
CA ARG A 146 0.53 22.69 -7.06
C ARG A 146 0.32 21.73 -8.22
N THR A 147 -0.86 21.12 -8.36
CA THR A 147 -1.16 20.21 -9.48
C THR A 147 -1.13 20.97 -10.81
N ASN A 148 -1.69 22.18 -10.87
CA ASN A 148 -1.62 23.03 -12.06
C ASN A 148 -0.17 23.40 -12.45
N LEU A 149 0.67 23.78 -11.48
CA LEU A 149 2.09 24.06 -11.73
C LEU A 149 2.85 22.83 -12.22
N TYR A 150 2.55 21.66 -11.64
CA TYR A 150 3.18 20.39 -12.03
C TYR A 150 2.79 19.99 -13.46
N GLU A 151 1.52 20.16 -13.84
CA GLU A 151 1.05 19.93 -15.21
C GLU A 151 1.69 20.88 -16.22
N ILE A 152 1.90 22.14 -15.85
CA ILE A 152 2.58 23.13 -16.71
C ILE A 152 4.05 22.75 -16.92
N LEU A 153 4.74 22.30 -15.87
CA LEU A 153 6.14 21.86 -15.97
C LEU A 153 6.28 20.56 -16.77
N ARG A 154 5.32 19.63 -16.67
CA ARG A 154 5.31 18.37 -17.44
C ARG A 154 5.06 18.56 -18.94
N ARG A 155 4.48 19.70 -19.35
CA ARG A 155 4.19 20.05 -20.75
C ARG A 155 5.31 20.84 -21.44
N ARG A 156 6.41 21.13 -20.75
CA ARG A 156 7.64 21.73 -21.32
C ARG A 156 8.71 20.66 -21.47
#